data_AF-A0A1Y0IEF6-F1
#
_entry.id   AF-A0A1Y0IEF6-F1
#
_cell.length_a   1.000
_cell.length_b   1.000
_cell.length_c   1.000
_cell.angle_alpha   90.00
_cell.angle_beta   90.00
_cell.angle_gamma   90.00
#
_symmetry.space_group_name_H-M   'P 1'
#
loop_
_entity.id
_entity.type
_entity.pdbx_description
1 polymer ?
#
loop_
_entity_poly.entity_id
_entity_poly.type
_entity_poly.pdbx_seq_one_letter_code
_entity_poly.pdbx_strand_id
1 'polypeptide(L)'
;MCTLVCSYNGYASALEAPYRFLEPGETVTLQANAVVLGASGSETVIVKLSPEVVLDGNIERVELPEELSNYRFSISGTVIEISEGNKSIVTFLGLNQSPTLVFSDGNTRLSLNALDDATLGGVSIPGTPSVLDVVLNQDDNAADTSPAFNFLPDEGIRQTCAAVPRIGYDTDSETYYLYHSSELTSGGSTIFSSSANGFDFSAPQSAGTLIKDTTANMPPLWGDKTAFPQIVRLPTPTESETCGAINYRIFSASGNLGQGFGSTLTSSCSEEGRWFLAEGNTLATSEDGGNMGVSTAITMNNLIHVFTMDGKSPNTENEYRHRVWHYQSTDGTGNTMELMSDDPLNNGPTIEAKDRQNDPMAFQYGDGHFIILTMKQHNGPISPQNVVTGEIYGWEIRDTDPESVAPLPPKDGDENQPLLTVEDFVAAGHDVYSINDPSMIQITEQSYRMYVGALVNITRYPEYTGLSECAVQFGEDITQYAWVILSATATLDKSTTNQSLRK
;
A
#
# COMPACT_ATOMS: atom_id res chain seq x y z
N MET A 1 -32.07 -45.57 15.24
CA MET A 1 -30.96 -44.61 15.35
C MET A 1 -30.07 -44.82 14.13
N CYS A 2 -30.33 -44.10 13.04
CA CYS A 2 -29.41 -44.03 11.91
C CYS A 2 -28.51 -42.83 12.13
N THR A 3 -27.24 -43.07 12.40
CA THR A 3 -26.21 -42.03 12.42
C THR A 3 -25.80 -41.78 10.98
N LEU A 4 -26.45 -40.83 10.31
CA LEU A 4 -26.01 -40.32 9.02
C LEU A 4 -24.90 -39.30 9.32
N VAL A 5 -23.65 -39.76 9.33
CA VAL A 5 -22.48 -38.86 9.35
C VAL A 5 -22.21 -38.49 7.90
N CYS A 6 -22.76 -37.37 7.44
CA CYS A 6 -22.31 -36.73 6.22
C CYS A 6 -20.93 -36.11 6.51
N SER A 7 -19.86 -36.80 6.11
CA SER A 7 -18.51 -36.25 6.09
C SER A 7 -18.40 -35.26 4.93
N TYR A 8 -18.80 -34.01 5.16
CA TYR A 8 -18.50 -32.90 4.26
C TYR A 8 -17.17 -32.29 4.72
N ASN A 9 -16.07 -32.72 4.13
CA ASN A 9 -14.69 -32.39 4.56
C ASN A 9 -14.26 -30.93 4.22
N GLY A 10 -15.16 -30.08 3.74
CA GLY A 10 -14.84 -28.73 3.27
C GLY A 10 -14.90 -27.61 4.33
N TYR A 11 -15.59 -27.81 5.47
CA TYR A 11 -15.91 -26.71 6.41
C TYR A 11 -15.12 -26.74 7.73
N ALA A 12 -14.05 -27.52 7.82
CA ALA A 12 -13.35 -27.70 9.09
C ALA A 12 -12.70 -26.39 9.61
N SER A 13 -12.28 -25.49 8.72
CA SER A 13 -11.72 -24.17 9.08
C SER A 13 -12.80 -23.19 9.56
N ALA A 14 -13.99 -23.20 8.95
CA ALA A 14 -15.09 -22.30 9.31
C ALA A 14 -15.67 -22.57 10.71
N LEU A 15 -15.54 -23.81 11.23
CA LEU A 15 -16.04 -24.17 12.56
C LEU A 15 -15.23 -23.60 13.73
N GLU A 16 -14.02 -23.08 13.49
CA GLU A 16 -13.23 -22.36 14.50
C GLU A 16 -13.46 -20.84 14.47
N ALA A 17 -14.25 -20.35 13.50
CA ALA A 17 -14.56 -18.93 13.39
C ALA A 17 -15.45 -18.45 14.55
N PRO A 18 -15.27 -17.22 15.05
CA PRO A 18 -16.13 -16.64 16.07
C PRO A 18 -17.59 -16.54 15.61
N TYR A 19 -18.51 -16.88 16.51
CA TYR A 19 -19.94 -16.69 16.31
C TYR A 19 -20.34 -15.24 16.60
N ARG A 20 -21.17 -14.65 15.73
CA ARG A 20 -21.81 -13.36 15.91
C ARG A 20 -23.32 -13.51 15.77
N PHE A 21 -24.05 -13.20 16.83
CA PHE A 21 -25.51 -13.08 16.79
C PHE A 21 -25.87 -11.62 16.56
N LEU A 22 -26.77 -11.35 15.62
CA LEU A 22 -27.25 -10.01 15.33
C LEU A 22 -28.59 -9.75 16.03
N GLU A 23 -28.76 -8.55 16.55
CA GLU A 23 -30.07 -8.05 16.98
C GLU A 23 -30.89 -7.58 15.77
N PRO A 24 -32.24 -7.56 15.86
CA PRO A 24 -33.09 -7.09 14.76
C PRO A 24 -32.69 -5.69 14.26
N GLY A 25 -32.36 -5.60 12.97
CA GLY A 25 -31.93 -4.36 12.32
C GLY A 25 -30.46 -3.96 12.57
N GLU A 26 -29.66 -4.83 13.19
CA GLU A 26 -28.22 -4.60 13.37
C GLU A 26 -27.49 -4.66 12.01
N THR A 27 -26.54 -3.73 11.83
CA THR A 27 -25.55 -3.78 10.76
C THR A 27 -24.22 -4.19 11.34
N VAL A 28 -23.60 -5.22 10.77
CA VAL A 28 -22.25 -5.66 11.14
C VAL A 28 -21.32 -5.56 9.92
N THR A 29 -20.10 -5.09 10.15
CA THR A 29 -19.01 -5.16 9.15
C THR A 29 -18.04 -6.25 9.56
N LEU A 30 -17.74 -7.16 8.65
CA LEU A 30 -16.87 -8.31 8.88
C LEU A 30 -15.61 -8.18 8.03
N GLN A 31 -14.46 -8.26 8.69
CA GLN A 31 -13.11 -8.22 8.11
C GLN A 31 -12.31 -9.49 8.40
N ALA A 32 -12.92 -10.44 9.10
CA ALA A 32 -12.34 -11.72 9.47
C ALA A 32 -13.40 -12.81 9.37
N ASN A 33 -12.96 -14.05 9.27
CA ASN A 33 -13.85 -15.21 9.19
C ASN A 33 -14.82 -15.21 10.37
N ALA A 34 -16.10 -15.46 10.10
CA ALA A 34 -17.14 -15.43 11.13
C ALA A 34 -18.33 -16.32 10.75
N VAL A 35 -19.03 -16.80 11.77
CA VAL A 35 -20.37 -17.38 11.61
C VAL A 35 -21.39 -16.37 12.12
N VAL A 36 -22.25 -15.86 11.24
CA VAL A 36 -23.24 -14.83 11.56
C VAL A 36 -24.62 -15.44 11.58
N LEU A 37 -25.33 -15.19 12.67
CA LEU A 37 -26.68 -15.69 12.90
C LEU A 37 -27.60 -14.48 13.02
N GLY A 38 -28.51 -14.33 12.07
CA GLY A 38 -29.54 -13.29 12.08
C GLY A 38 -30.61 -13.57 13.14
N ALA A 39 -31.27 -12.50 13.60
CA ALA A 39 -32.54 -12.62 14.29
C ALA A 39 -33.69 -12.51 13.27
N SER A 40 -34.90 -12.19 13.73
CA SER A 40 -36.01 -11.86 12.83
C SER A 40 -36.04 -10.34 12.64
N GLY A 41 -35.53 -9.82 11.51
CA GLY A 41 -35.42 -8.37 11.33
C GLY A 41 -35.03 -7.88 9.93
N SER A 42 -34.13 -6.89 9.90
CA SER A 42 -33.59 -6.22 8.71
C SER A 42 -32.07 -6.11 8.85
N GLU A 43 -31.45 -7.24 9.13
CA GLU A 43 -30.04 -7.38 9.48
C GLU A 43 -29.21 -7.16 8.22
N THR A 44 -28.09 -6.46 8.39
CA THR A 44 -27.16 -6.18 7.28
C THR A 44 -25.77 -6.69 7.62
N VAL A 45 -25.23 -7.52 6.75
CA VAL A 45 -23.84 -7.97 6.82
C VAL A 45 -23.04 -7.30 5.71
N ILE A 46 -22.05 -6.51 6.07
CA ILE A 46 -21.10 -5.90 5.14
C ILE A 46 -19.82 -6.74 5.19
N VAL A 47 -19.46 -7.36 4.07
CA VAL A 47 -18.30 -8.25 3.97
C VAL A 47 -17.14 -7.46 3.37
N LYS A 48 -16.02 -7.32 4.09
CA LYS A 48 -14.83 -6.57 3.63
C LYS A 48 -13.58 -7.43 3.71
N LEU A 49 -12.59 -7.20 2.86
CA LEU A 49 -11.31 -7.96 2.84
C LEU A 49 -11.50 -9.46 2.59
N SER A 50 -12.56 -9.81 1.86
CA SER A 50 -12.91 -11.17 1.45
C SER A 50 -12.70 -12.23 2.53
N PRO A 51 -13.31 -12.08 3.73
CA PRO A 51 -13.25 -13.09 4.77
C PRO A 51 -14.14 -14.27 4.38
N GLU A 52 -13.92 -15.45 4.96
CA GLU A 52 -14.84 -16.58 4.82
C GLU A 52 -15.98 -16.40 5.84
N VAL A 53 -17.14 -15.95 5.37
CA VAL A 53 -18.31 -15.69 6.22
C VAL A 53 -19.39 -16.74 6.00
N VAL A 54 -19.84 -17.37 7.08
CA VAL A 54 -20.97 -18.30 7.06
C VAL A 54 -22.20 -17.60 7.62
N LEU A 55 -23.25 -17.50 6.81
CA LEU A 55 -24.50 -16.84 7.16
C LEU A 55 -25.60 -17.88 7.36
N ASP A 56 -26.43 -17.70 8.38
CA ASP A 56 -27.68 -18.45 8.45
C ASP A 56 -28.73 -17.88 7.49
N GLY A 57 -29.86 -18.59 7.40
CA GLY A 57 -30.96 -18.22 6.52
C GLY A 57 -31.74 -16.98 6.97
N ASN A 58 -31.37 -16.34 8.08
CA ASN A 58 -32.09 -15.21 8.68
C ASN A 58 -31.45 -13.85 8.37
N ILE A 59 -30.44 -13.77 7.52
CA ILE A 59 -29.88 -12.48 7.08
C ILE A 59 -30.75 -11.87 5.97
N GLU A 60 -31.10 -10.59 6.07
CA GLU A 60 -31.92 -9.91 5.05
C GLU A 60 -31.12 -9.15 4.00
N ARG A 61 -29.91 -8.68 4.33
CA ARG A 61 -29.06 -7.90 3.42
C ARG A 61 -27.59 -8.30 3.57
N VAL A 62 -26.93 -8.52 2.44
CA VAL A 62 -25.48 -8.70 2.37
C VAL A 62 -24.90 -7.69 1.39
N GLU A 63 -23.94 -6.91 1.86
CA GLU A 63 -23.18 -5.97 1.03
C GLU A 63 -21.81 -6.56 0.73
N LEU A 64 -21.52 -6.63 -0.57
CA LEU A 64 -20.28 -7.09 -1.16
C LEU A 64 -19.66 -5.87 -1.89
N PRO A 65 -18.39 -5.53 -1.62
CA PRO A 65 -17.83 -4.24 -1.99
C PRO A 65 -17.50 -4.10 -3.47
N GLU A 66 -17.39 -5.21 -4.20
CA GLU A 66 -17.02 -5.22 -5.62
C GLU A 66 -18.26 -5.33 -6.53
N GLU A 67 -18.02 -5.23 -7.84
CA GLU A 67 -19.05 -5.42 -8.86
C GLU A 67 -19.49 -6.90 -8.95
N LEU A 68 -20.72 -7.14 -9.41
CA LEU A 68 -21.24 -8.51 -9.58
C LEU A 68 -20.31 -9.42 -10.40
N SER A 69 -19.63 -8.88 -11.42
CA SER A 69 -18.73 -9.64 -12.30
C SER A 69 -17.49 -10.21 -11.61
N ASN A 70 -17.12 -9.69 -10.44
CA ASN A 70 -15.99 -10.18 -9.64
C ASN A 70 -16.37 -11.42 -8.80
N TYR A 71 -17.67 -11.72 -8.69
CA TYR A 71 -18.17 -12.83 -7.90
C TYR A 71 -18.62 -14.03 -8.75
N ARG A 72 -18.40 -15.21 -8.20
CA ARG A 72 -18.90 -16.48 -8.71
C ARG A 72 -19.90 -17.07 -7.73
N PHE A 73 -20.95 -17.65 -8.27
CA PHE A 73 -22.05 -18.23 -7.49
C PHE A 73 -22.13 -19.73 -7.75
N SER A 74 -22.41 -20.50 -6.70
CA SER A 74 -22.78 -21.90 -6.83
C SER A 74 -23.82 -22.33 -5.81
N ILE A 75 -24.53 -23.43 -6.09
CA ILE A 75 -25.47 -24.05 -5.15
C ILE A 75 -25.21 -25.55 -5.01
N SER A 76 -25.31 -26.06 -3.78
CA SER A 76 -25.35 -27.49 -3.49
C SER A 76 -26.36 -27.79 -2.38
N GLY A 77 -27.46 -28.45 -2.72
CA GLY A 77 -28.60 -28.69 -1.87
C GLY A 77 -29.28 -27.37 -1.49
N THR A 78 -29.09 -26.92 -0.25
CA THR A 78 -29.58 -25.61 0.24
C THR A 78 -28.46 -24.60 0.44
N VAL A 79 -27.22 -25.02 0.27
CA VAL A 79 -26.06 -24.17 0.50
C VAL A 79 -25.78 -23.36 -0.75
N ILE A 80 -25.74 -22.04 -0.60
CA ILE A 80 -25.37 -21.11 -1.67
C ILE A 80 -24.03 -20.52 -1.31
N GLU A 81 -23.06 -20.66 -2.21
CA GLU A 81 -21.71 -20.13 -2.04
C GLU A 81 -21.47 -18.98 -3.01
N ILE A 82 -20.92 -17.90 -2.49
CA ILE A 82 -20.38 -16.76 -3.23
C ILE A 82 -18.87 -16.76 -3.01
N SER A 83 -18.12 -16.81 -4.10
CA SER A 83 -16.66 -16.83 -4.09
C SER A 83 -16.09 -15.70 -4.92
N GLU A 84 -14.98 -15.14 -4.48
CA GLU A 84 -14.13 -14.24 -5.26
C GLU A 84 -12.90 -15.02 -5.73
N GLY A 85 -12.68 -15.07 -7.05
CA GLY A 85 -11.69 -15.98 -7.64
C GLY A 85 -11.97 -17.45 -7.26
N ASN A 86 -11.05 -18.06 -6.50
CA ASN A 86 -11.16 -19.43 -5.98
C ASN A 86 -11.46 -19.49 -4.47
N LYS A 87 -11.69 -18.35 -3.82
CA LYS A 87 -11.89 -18.24 -2.38
C LYS A 87 -13.36 -18.03 -2.06
N SER A 88 -13.93 -18.90 -1.23
CA SER A 88 -15.29 -18.71 -0.70
C SER A 88 -15.30 -17.53 0.27
N ILE A 89 -16.20 -16.57 0.06
CA ILE A 89 -16.31 -15.37 0.89
C ILE A 89 -17.64 -15.32 1.65
N VAL A 90 -18.71 -15.86 1.08
CA VAL A 90 -20.02 -15.94 1.73
C VAL A 90 -20.64 -17.30 1.47
N THR A 91 -21.00 -18.00 2.53
CA THR A 91 -21.75 -19.26 2.47
C THR A 91 -23.06 -19.11 3.22
N PHE A 92 -24.20 -19.21 2.52
CA PHE A 92 -25.51 -19.31 3.15
C PHE A 92 -25.85 -20.76 3.48
N LEU A 93 -26.19 -21.06 4.74
CA LEU A 93 -26.63 -22.39 5.17
C LEU A 93 -28.15 -22.59 4.97
N GLY A 94 -28.63 -22.28 3.76
CA GLY A 94 -30.05 -22.17 3.45
C GLY A 94 -30.58 -20.74 3.58
N LEU A 95 -31.85 -20.55 3.20
CA LEU A 95 -32.52 -19.26 3.21
C LEU A 95 -33.93 -19.41 3.80
N ASN A 96 -34.27 -18.61 4.80
CA ASN A 96 -35.64 -18.51 5.33
C ASN A 96 -36.43 -17.38 4.63
N GLN A 97 -35.73 -16.46 3.99
CA GLN A 97 -36.26 -15.38 3.16
C GLN A 97 -35.33 -15.11 1.96
N SER A 98 -35.73 -14.20 1.07
CA SER A 98 -34.89 -13.75 -0.05
C SER A 98 -34.02 -12.54 0.35
N PRO A 99 -32.73 -12.72 0.70
CA PRO A 99 -31.89 -11.57 1.03
C PRO A 99 -31.66 -10.68 -0.18
N THR A 100 -31.43 -9.39 0.07
CA THR A 100 -30.86 -8.48 -0.92
C THR A 100 -29.35 -8.67 -0.91
N LEU A 101 -28.77 -9.00 -2.07
CA LEU A 101 -27.33 -8.87 -2.28
C LEU A 101 -27.06 -7.53 -2.95
N VAL A 102 -26.07 -6.83 -2.44
CA VAL A 102 -25.74 -5.46 -2.82
C VAL A 102 -24.28 -5.46 -3.22
N PHE A 103 -24.00 -4.97 -4.41
CA PHE A 103 -22.71 -4.88 -5.06
C PHE A 103 -22.39 -3.40 -5.33
N SER A 104 -21.15 -3.05 -5.68
CA SER A 104 -20.82 -1.65 -6.02
C SER A 104 -21.56 -1.13 -7.26
N ASP A 105 -21.97 -2.03 -8.16
CA ASP A 105 -22.68 -1.74 -9.41
C ASP A 105 -24.21 -1.90 -9.33
N GLY A 106 -24.76 -2.28 -8.18
CA GLY A 106 -26.20 -2.38 -7.95
C GLY A 106 -26.61 -3.46 -6.96
N ASN A 107 -27.91 -3.66 -6.79
CA ASN A 107 -28.44 -4.73 -5.95
C ASN A 107 -29.41 -5.64 -6.68
N THR A 108 -29.60 -6.84 -6.12
CA THR A 108 -30.63 -7.78 -6.57
C THR A 108 -31.04 -8.73 -5.44
N ARG A 109 -32.04 -9.58 -5.68
CA ARG A 109 -32.54 -10.56 -4.70
C ARG A 109 -32.00 -11.94 -4.96
N LEU A 110 -31.51 -12.59 -3.92
CA LEU A 110 -31.19 -14.01 -3.91
C LEU A 110 -32.42 -14.81 -3.44
N SER A 111 -32.74 -15.93 -4.08
CA SER A 111 -33.87 -16.79 -3.70
C SER A 111 -33.49 -18.26 -3.80
N LEU A 112 -33.97 -19.07 -2.86
CA LEU A 112 -33.86 -20.54 -2.88
C LEU A 112 -35.26 -21.12 -3.10
N ASN A 113 -35.49 -21.72 -4.25
CA ASN A 113 -36.80 -22.22 -4.67
C ASN A 113 -37.01 -23.69 -4.27
N ALA A 114 -35.95 -24.50 -4.36
CA ALA A 114 -35.92 -25.90 -3.96
C ALA A 114 -34.48 -26.37 -3.71
N LEU A 115 -34.30 -27.67 -3.45
CA LEU A 115 -32.96 -28.28 -3.42
C LEU A 115 -32.29 -28.16 -4.80
N ASP A 116 -31.06 -27.67 -4.81
CA ASP A 116 -30.27 -27.41 -6.03
C ASP A 116 -30.93 -26.41 -7.00
N ASP A 117 -31.86 -25.58 -6.51
CA ASP A 117 -32.56 -24.56 -7.30
C ASP A 117 -32.61 -23.23 -6.56
N ALA A 118 -31.69 -22.34 -6.91
CA ALA A 118 -31.66 -20.95 -6.46
C ALA A 118 -31.53 -20.00 -7.65
N THR A 119 -31.96 -18.75 -7.45
CA THR A 119 -31.86 -17.68 -8.44
C THR A 119 -31.29 -16.39 -7.83
N LEU A 120 -30.55 -15.64 -8.64
CA LEU A 120 -30.08 -14.29 -8.34
C LEU A 120 -30.69 -13.34 -9.38
N GLY A 121 -31.56 -12.43 -8.95
CA GLY A 121 -32.31 -11.57 -9.88
C GLY A 121 -33.13 -12.31 -10.93
N GLY A 122 -33.55 -13.55 -10.61
CA GLY A 122 -34.27 -14.43 -11.53
C GLY A 122 -33.38 -15.33 -12.42
N VAL A 123 -32.06 -15.15 -12.40
CA VAL A 123 -31.10 -16.01 -13.13
C VAL A 123 -30.72 -17.21 -12.26
N SER A 124 -30.82 -18.43 -12.80
CA SER A 124 -30.49 -19.65 -12.07
C SER A 124 -29.02 -19.72 -11.69
N ILE A 125 -28.76 -20.09 -10.42
CA ILE A 125 -27.41 -20.35 -9.90
C ILE A 125 -27.02 -21.79 -10.26
N PRO A 126 -25.88 -22.03 -10.94
CA PRO A 126 -25.45 -23.37 -11.30
C PRO A 126 -24.83 -24.13 -10.11
N GLY A 127 -24.71 -25.46 -10.23
CA GLY A 127 -24.02 -26.28 -9.23
C GLY A 127 -22.50 -26.18 -9.24
N THR A 128 -21.93 -25.41 -10.17
CA THR A 128 -20.49 -25.17 -10.32
C THR A 128 -20.21 -23.66 -10.32
N PRO A 129 -19.21 -23.15 -9.56
CA PRO A 129 -18.94 -21.71 -9.46
C PRO A 129 -18.85 -21.00 -10.81
N SER A 130 -19.72 -20.02 -11.03
CA SER A 130 -19.77 -19.27 -12.29
C SER A 130 -20.21 -17.82 -12.07
N VAL A 131 -19.70 -16.91 -12.91
CA VAL A 131 -20.16 -15.52 -12.99
C VAL A 131 -21.56 -15.50 -13.61
N LEU A 132 -22.44 -14.65 -13.12
CA LEU A 132 -23.82 -14.52 -13.59
C LEU A 132 -24.03 -13.15 -14.26
N ASP A 133 -24.81 -13.14 -15.35
CA ASP A 133 -25.25 -11.91 -16.01
C ASP A 133 -26.65 -11.56 -15.50
N VAL A 134 -26.71 -10.68 -14.49
CA VAL A 134 -27.95 -10.28 -13.80
C VAL A 134 -28.17 -8.78 -13.99
N VAL A 135 -29.41 -8.40 -14.33
CA VAL A 135 -29.79 -6.98 -14.35
C VAL A 135 -29.93 -6.49 -12.92
N LEU A 136 -29.04 -5.59 -12.51
CA LEU A 136 -29.04 -5.00 -11.18
C LEU A 136 -29.91 -3.74 -11.09
N ASN A 137 -30.43 -3.47 -9.90
CA ASN A 137 -31.02 -2.19 -9.54
C ASN A 137 -29.91 -1.22 -9.08
N GLN A 138 -29.73 -0.11 -9.80
CA GLN A 138 -28.68 0.88 -9.54
C GLN A 138 -29.08 1.98 -8.54
N ASP A 139 -30.30 1.91 -7.98
CA ASP A 139 -30.79 2.90 -7.01
C ASP A 139 -30.23 2.67 -5.58
N ASP A 140 -29.61 1.52 -5.32
CA ASP A 140 -29.08 1.11 -4.02
C ASP A 140 -27.86 0.21 -4.23
N ASN A 141 -26.68 0.77 -4.10
CA ASN A 141 -25.41 0.08 -4.32
C ASN A 141 -24.66 -0.04 -2.99
N ALA A 142 -23.75 -1.01 -2.91
CA ALA A 142 -22.82 -1.08 -1.81
C ALA A 142 -21.99 0.20 -1.86
N ALA A 143 -21.73 0.81 -0.70
CA ALA A 143 -20.78 1.91 -0.65
C ALA A 143 -19.46 1.39 -1.20
N ASP A 144 -18.88 2.11 -2.17
CA ASP A 144 -17.52 1.83 -2.59
C ASP A 144 -16.66 1.89 -1.33
N THR A 145 -16.14 0.73 -0.94
CA THR A 145 -15.26 0.60 0.21
C THR A 145 -13.82 0.87 -0.15
N SER A 146 -13.55 1.12 -1.44
CA SER A 146 -12.25 1.58 -1.88
C SER A 146 -11.92 2.84 -1.08
N PRO A 147 -10.76 2.84 -0.41
CA PRO A 147 -10.41 3.91 0.50
C PRO A 147 -10.07 5.15 -0.31
N ALA A 148 -10.95 6.15 -0.25
CA ALA A 148 -10.65 7.46 -0.80
C ALA A 148 -9.72 8.20 0.17
N PHE A 149 -8.46 8.36 -0.24
CA PHE A 149 -7.56 9.28 0.44
C PHE A 149 -7.88 10.71 -0.01
N ASN A 150 -8.33 11.55 0.92
CA ASN A 150 -8.46 12.98 0.67
C ASN A 150 -7.21 13.68 1.18
N PHE A 151 -6.28 13.99 0.28
CA PHE A 151 -5.05 14.69 0.58
C PHE A 151 -5.27 16.20 0.64
N LEU A 152 -4.67 16.84 1.63
CA LEU A 152 -4.62 18.28 1.79
C LEU A 152 -3.15 18.71 1.93
N PRO A 153 -2.67 19.67 1.11
CA PRO A 153 -1.32 20.19 1.26
C PRO A 153 -1.09 20.73 2.67
N ASP A 154 0.04 20.38 3.29
CA ASP A 154 0.46 20.98 4.55
C ASP A 154 1.15 22.33 4.27
N GLU A 155 0.89 23.36 5.09
CA GLU A 155 1.46 24.70 4.87
C GLU A 155 2.98 24.74 5.08
N GLY A 156 3.74 25.06 4.03
CA GLY A 156 5.17 25.36 4.11
C GLY A 156 6.11 24.17 3.87
N ILE A 157 7.42 24.46 3.88
CA ILE A 157 8.50 23.49 3.65
C ILE A 157 8.85 22.80 4.96
N ARG A 158 8.87 21.45 4.95
CA ARG A 158 9.27 20.63 6.11
C ARG A 158 10.76 20.66 6.35
N GLN A 159 11.54 20.63 5.27
CA GLN A 159 12.99 20.67 5.31
C GLN A 159 13.52 21.33 4.05
N THR A 160 14.31 22.41 4.20
CA THR A 160 15.01 23.07 3.09
C THR A 160 16.27 22.31 2.74
N CYS A 161 16.67 22.36 1.46
CA CYS A 161 17.91 21.74 0.98
C CYS A 161 17.95 20.24 1.27
N ALA A 162 16.82 19.57 1.04
CA ALA A 162 16.63 18.17 1.36
C ALA A 162 15.83 17.47 0.26
N ALA A 163 16.23 16.24 -0.05
CA ALA A 163 15.59 15.34 -0.99
C ALA A 163 15.39 13.96 -0.34
N VAL A 164 14.63 13.10 -1.03
CA VAL A 164 14.46 11.69 -0.68
C VAL A 164 13.97 11.46 0.76
N PRO A 165 12.79 11.99 1.15
CA PRO A 165 12.31 11.89 2.52
C PRO A 165 12.01 10.44 2.90
N ARG A 166 12.39 10.03 4.11
CA ARG A 166 11.91 8.80 4.74
C ARG A 166 11.51 9.09 6.16
N ILE A 167 10.22 8.97 6.44
CA ILE A 167 9.66 9.25 7.76
C ILE A 167 9.54 7.96 8.59
N GLY A 168 9.98 8.03 9.85
CA GLY A 168 9.73 7.03 10.87
C GLY A 168 9.17 7.67 12.13
N TYR A 169 8.53 6.87 12.98
CA TYR A 169 8.05 7.29 14.29
C TYR A 169 8.56 6.32 15.35
N ASP A 170 9.25 6.86 16.35
CA ASP A 170 9.68 6.14 17.53
C ASP A 170 8.59 6.25 18.59
N THR A 171 7.94 5.12 18.90
CA THR A 171 6.86 5.06 19.88
C THR A 171 7.32 5.28 21.31
N ASP A 172 8.58 4.99 21.62
CA ASP A 172 9.10 5.12 22.98
C ASP A 172 9.45 6.57 23.32
N SER A 173 9.98 7.30 22.34
CA SER A 173 10.31 8.72 22.48
C SER A 173 9.25 9.68 21.92
N GLU A 174 8.16 9.15 21.36
CA GLU A 174 7.10 9.91 20.68
C GLU A 174 7.65 10.92 19.67
N THR A 175 8.70 10.52 18.93
CA THR A 175 9.46 11.42 18.05
C THR A 175 9.42 10.93 16.62
N TYR A 176 9.13 11.84 15.71
CA TYR A 176 9.26 11.64 14.27
C TYR A 176 10.70 11.85 13.84
N TYR A 177 11.23 10.94 13.02
CA TYR A 177 12.54 11.04 12.42
C TYR A 177 12.40 11.07 10.90
N LEU A 178 12.83 12.17 10.30
CA LEU A 178 12.88 12.35 8.85
C LEU A 178 14.32 12.17 8.40
N TYR A 179 14.60 11.04 7.78
CA TYR A 179 15.85 10.77 7.10
C TYR A 179 15.79 11.35 5.70
N HIS A 180 16.86 12.02 5.26
CA HIS A 180 16.90 12.72 3.98
C HIS A 180 18.34 12.85 3.46
N SER A 181 18.51 13.31 2.22
CA SER A 181 19.81 13.69 1.65
C SER A 181 19.85 15.18 1.34
N SER A 182 21.04 15.80 1.42
CA SER A 182 21.22 17.21 1.06
C SER A 182 21.25 17.47 -0.45
N GLU A 183 21.38 16.42 -1.26
CA GLU A 183 21.49 16.46 -2.72
C GLU A 183 20.79 15.25 -3.36
N LEU A 184 20.47 15.36 -4.65
CA LEU A 184 19.96 14.29 -5.53
C LEU A 184 21.02 13.20 -5.87
N THR A 185 22.16 13.18 -5.18
CA THR A 185 23.06 12.04 -5.35
C THR A 185 22.33 10.81 -4.81
N SER A 186 22.20 9.76 -5.63
CA SER A 186 21.37 8.56 -5.43
C SER A 186 21.86 7.69 -4.27
N GLY A 187 21.82 8.27 -3.07
CA GLY A 187 22.67 7.90 -1.97
C GLY A 187 22.10 8.37 -0.64
N GLY A 188 21.25 7.56 -0.05
CA GLY A 188 20.48 7.91 1.14
C GLY A 188 21.30 8.25 2.38
N SER A 189 20.83 9.31 3.06
CA SER A 189 20.72 9.47 4.51
C SER A 189 21.97 9.29 5.38
N THR A 190 22.97 10.14 5.17
CA THR A 190 23.92 10.48 6.25
C THR A 190 23.38 11.56 7.19
N ILE A 191 22.15 12.05 6.97
CA ILE A 191 21.51 13.09 7.79
C ILE A 191 20.05 12.75 8.12
N PHE A 192 19.62 13.20 9.30
CA PHE A 192 18.23 13.13 9.73
C PHE A 192 17.84 14.43 10.44
N SER A 193 16.56 14.71 10.47
CA SER A 193 15.96 15.74 11.32
C SER A 193 14.90 15.09 12.21
N SER A 194 14.69 15.60 13.42
CA SER A 194 13.64 15.11 14.31
C SER A 194 12.52 16.12 14.52
N SER A 195 11.32 15.64 14.81
CA SER A 195 10.14 16.47 15.06
C SER A 195 9.24 15.83 16.12
N ALA A 196 8.60 16.66 16.95
CA ALA A 196 7.60 16.20 17.92
C ALA A 196 6.19 16.07 17.29
N ASN A 197 5.95 16.67 16.13
CA ASN A 197 4.62 16.75 15.50
C ASN A 197 4.60 16.32 14.02
N GLY A 198 5.76 15.96 13.46
CA GLY A 198 5.93 15.62 12.05
C GLY A 198 5.71 16.81 11.11
N PHE A 199 5.80 18.04 11.60
CA PHE A 199 5.68 19.26 10.79
C PHE A 199 6.94 20.11 10.89
N ASP A 200 7.39 20.35 12.12
CA ASP A 200 8.50 21.24 12.42
C ASP A 200 9.72 20.37 12.72
N PHE A 201 10.59 20.24 11.73
CA PHE A 201 11.81 19.43 11.85
C PHE A 201 12.98 20.26 12.35
N SER A 202 13.82 19.64 13.20
CA SER A 202 15.06 20.24 13.66
C SER A 202 16.02 20.52 12.50
N ALA A 203 17.06 21.30 12.75
CA ALA A 203 18.19 21.36 11.81
C ALA A 203 18.75 19.95 11.52
N PRO A 204 19.23 19.68 10.29
CA PRO A 204 19.80 18.39 9.93
C PRO A 204 20.96 18.02 10.85
N GLN A 205 20.95 16.78 11.30
CA GLN A 205 22.00 16.17 12.11
C GLN A 205 22.65 15.07 11.30
N SER A 206 23.98 14.95 11.36
CA SER A 206 24.64 13.80 10.75
C SER A 206 24.29 12.52 11.52
N ALA A 207 23.78 11.52 10.80
CA ALA A 207 23.90 10.13 11.19
C ALA A 207 25.41 9.82 11.19
N GLY A 208 26.05 9.88 12.36
CA GLY A 208 27.50 10.07 12.51
C GLY A 208 28.42 9.01 11.87
N THR A 209 29.74 9.27 11.89
CA THR A 209 30.81 8.39 11.35
C THR A 209 31.51 7.57 12.46
N LEU A 210 32.08 6.41 12.08
CA LEU A 210 32.74 5.40 12.93
C LEU A 210 33.84 6.00 13.84
N ILE A 211 33.80 5.72 15.14
CA ILE A 211 34.99 5.71 16.01
C ILE A 211 35.18 4.29 16.54
N LYS A 212 36.35 3.73 16.28
CA LYS A 212 36.72 2.31 16.46
C LYS A 212 37.07 1.96 17.91
N ASP A 213 36.24 2.34 18.90
CA ASP A 213 36.47 1.99 20.30
C ASP A 213 35.21 1.35 20.92
N THR A 214 35.31 0.04 21.13
CA THR A 214 34.22 -0.90 21.44
C THR A 214 33.79 -0.89 22.91
N THR A 215 33.91 0.23 23.62
CA THR A 215 33.57 0.33 25.06
C THR A 215 32.52 1.39 25.40
N ALA A 216 32.05 2.16 24.43
CA ALA A 216 30.94 3.09 24.59
C ALA A 216 29.82 2.74 23.61
N ASN A 217 28.58 2.70 24.12
CA ASN A 217 27.31 2.65 23.38
C ASN A 217 27.46 3.21 21.96
N MET A 218 27.47 2.33 20.96
CA MET A 218 27.82 2.69 19.58
C MET A 218 26.58 2.98 18.72
N PRO A 219 26.63 4.04 17.89
CA PRO A 219 25.65 4.35 16.85
C PRO A 219 25.98 3.63 15.50
N PRO A 220 25.02 3.52 14.58
CA PRO A 220 25.04 2.72 13.35
C PRO A 220 25.73 3.43 12.19
N LEU A 221 26.08 2.69 11.15
CA LEU A 221 26.61 3.25 9.91
C LEU A 221 26.02 2.62 8.65
N TRP A 222 25.59 3.51 7.77
CA TRP A 222 25.26 3.30 6.36
C TRP A 222 26.47 3.74 5.53
N GLY A 223 27.46 2.88 5.38
CA GLY A 223 28.55 3.11 4.43
C GLY A 223 28.13 2.65 3.04
N ASP A 224 28.29 3.53 2.04
CA ASP A 224 28.28 3.22 0.59
C ASP A 224 27.13 2.30 0.10
N LYS A 225 25.89 2.48 0.58
CA LYS A 225 24.70 1.79 0.03
C LYS A 225 23.76 2.78 -0.64
N THR A 226 23.41 2.55 -1.92
CA THR A 226 22.68 3.49 -2.80
C THR A 226 21.18 3.24 -2.94
N ALA A 227 20.54 2.59 -1.97
CA ALA A 227 19.10 2.40 -2.05
C ALA A 227 18.39 2.48 -0.70
N PHE A 228 17.24 3.12 -0.77
CA PHE A 228 16.62 3.88 0.29
C PHE A 228 15.58 3.01 1.01
N PRO A 229 15.53 3.01 2.35
CA PRO A 229 14.75 2.01 3.06
C PRO A 229 13.42 2.50 3.61
N GLN A 230 12.51 1.55 3.81
CA GLN A 230 11.53 1.63 4.88
C GLN A 230 11.95 0.73 6.05
N ILE A 231 11.68 1.20 7.27
CA ILE A 231 11.87 0.43 8.49
C ILE A 231 10.68 -0.51 8.63
N VAL A 232 10.96 -1.80 8.59
CA VAL A 232 9.97 -2.85 8.84
C VAL A 232 10.20 -3.44 10.21
N ARG A 233 9.16 -3.45 11.03
CA ARG A 233 9.16 -4.22 12.26
C ARG A 233 8.97 -5.69 11.92
N LEU A 234 9.84 -6.55 12.45
CA LEU A 234 9.75 -7.99 12.20
C LEU A 234 8.48 -8.57 12.85
N PRO A 235 7.72 -9.43 12.15
CA PRO A 235 6.58 -10.13 12.75
C PRO A 235 7.03 -11.04 13.90
N THR A 236 8.23 -11.62 13.79
CA THR A 236 8.87 -12.37 14.88
C THR A 236 10.28 -11.82 15.10
N PRO A 237 10.60 -11.30 16.30
CA PRO A 237 11.97 -10.94 16.65
C PRO A 237 12.92 -12.11 16.42
N THR A 238 14.11 -11.82 15.90
CA THR A 238 15.15 -12.82 15.66
C THR A 238 16.47 -12.35 16.26
N GLU A 239 17.50 -13.18 16.20
CA GLU A 239 18.86 -12.80 16.62
C GLU A 239 19.85 -12.98 15.47
N SER A 240 20.85 -12.11 15.38
CA SER A 240 22.02 -12.31 14.53
C SER A 240 23.31 -12.03 15.27
N GLU A 241 24.41 -12.62 14.80
CA GLU A 241 25.75 -12.33 15.34
C GLU A 241 26.14 -10.85 15.18
N THR A 242 25.57 -10.14 14.20
CA THR A 242 25.86 -8.74 13.90
C THR A 242 25.05 -7.76 14.74
N CYS A 243 23.77 -8.04 14.97
CA CYS A 243 22.85 -7.11 15.63
C CYS A 243 22.42 -7.52 17.04
N GLY A 244 22.71 -8.74 17.48
CA GLY A 244 22.02 -9.29 18.64
C GLY A 244 20.53 -9.44 18.32
N ALA A 245 19.65 -8.98 19.21
CA ALA A 245 18.21 -8.98 18.98
C ALA A 245 17.84 -8.05 17.82
N ILE A 246 17.02 -8.56 16.90
CA ILE A 246 16.52 -7.84 15.74
C ILE A 246 15.02 -7.74 15.88
N ASN A 247 14.54 -6.51 16.04
CA ASN A 247 13.12 -6.18 15.99
C ASN A 247 12.74 -5.43 14.72
N TYR A 248 13.73 -4.82 14.06
CA TYR A 248 13.52 -4.00 12.88
C TYR A 248 14.54 -4.31 11.81
N ARG A 249 14.10 -4.25 10.56
CA ARG A 249 14.96 -4.34 9.39
C ARG A 249 14.69 -3.23 8.42
N ILE A 250 15.71 -2.99 7.64
CA ILE A 250 15.72 -2.10 6.51
C ILE A 250 16.25 -2.91 5.34
N PHE A 251 15.61 -2.74 4.17
CA PHE A 251 16.06 -3.30 2.91
C PHE A 251 16.56 -2.20 1.99
N SER A 252 17.63 -2.49 1.25
CA SER A 252 18.31 -1.55 0.37
C SER A 252 19.04 -2.32 -0.72
N ALA A 253 19.01 -1.86 -1.97
CA ALA A 253 19.97 -2.31 -2.96
C ALA A 253 21.43 -2.02 -2.56
N SER A 254 22.32 -2.94 -2.91
CA SER A 254 23.76 -2.72 -2.89
C SER A 254 24.09 -1.72 -3.98
N GLY A 255 25.04 -0.83 -3.74
CA GLY A 255 25.58 0.06 -4.76
C GLY A 255 26.26 1.23 -4.09
N ASN A 256 27.24 1.83 -4.77
CA ASN A 256 28.11 2.85 -4.19
C ASN A 256 27.67 4.26 -4.60
N LEU A 257 27.73 5.19 -3.64
CA LEU A 257 27.46 6.62 -3.87
C LEU A 257 28.28 7.11 -5.08
N GLY A 258 27.61 7.37 -6.20
CA GLY A 258 28.24 7.84 -7.45
C GLY A 258 28.50 6.79 -8.53
N GLN A 259 28.25 5.50 -8.31
CA GLN A 259 28.24 4.48 -9.37
C GLN A 259 26.83 3.97 -9.74
N GLY A 260 25.81 4.54 -9.11
CA GLY A 260 24.41 4.22 -9.35
C GLY A 260 23.88 3.11 -8.46
N PHE A 261 22.70 2.65 -8.81
CA PHE A 261 22.05 1.47 -8.25
C PHE A 261 22.89 0.23 -8.57
N GLY A 262 23.07 -0.69 -7.61
CA GLY A 262 23.73 -1.98 -7.87
C GLY A 262 22.73 -3.13 -7.91
N SER A 263 23.20 -4.36 -8.08
CA SER A 263 22.38 -5.48 -8.58
C SER A 263 21.84 -6.42 -7.52
N THR A 264 22.00 -6.10 -6.23
CA THR A 264 21.62 -7.01 -5.15
C THR A 264 20.80 -6.32 -4.09
N LEU A 265 19.84 -7.01 -3.49
CA LEU A 265 19.14 -6.58 -2.29
C LEU A 265 19.99 -6.94 -1.07
N THR A 266 20.13 -6.01 -0.14
CA THR A 266 20.80 -6.19 1.14
C THR A 266 19.93 -5.65 2.26
N SER A 267 20.31 -5.94 3.50
CA SER A 267 19.60 -5.43 4.66
C SER A 267 20.53 -4.82 5.71
N SER A 268 19.88 -4.11 6.63
CA SER A 268 20.44 -3.67 7.90
C SER A 268 19.41 -3.96 9.02
N CYS A 269 19.88 -4.31 10.21
CA CYS A 269 19.03 -4.69 11.33
C CYS A 269 19.17 -3.76 12.54
N SER A 270 18.12 -3.66 13.35
CA SER A 270 18.09 -2.88 14.57
C SER A 270 17.24 -3.56 15.65
N GLU A 271 17.66 -3.43 16.90
CA GLU A 271 16.86 -3.81 18.07
C GLU A 271 15.77 -2.75 18.36
N GLU A 272 16.07 -1.46 18.19
CA GLU A 272 15.22 -0.35 18.65
C GLU A 272 14.68 0.53 17.51
N GLY A 273 15.00 0.22 16.25
CA GLY A 273 14.50 0.94 15.09
C GLY A 273 15.13 2.33 14.89
N ARG A 274 16.02 2.74 15.80
CA ARG A 274 16.79 3.98 15.71
C ARG A 274 18.13 3.78 15.01
N TRP A 275 18.78 2.66 15.33
CA TRP A 275 20.16 2.41 14.92
C TRP A 275 20.32 1.10 14.17
N PHE A 276 20.72 1.15 12.89
CA PHE A 276 20.81 -0.02 12.02
C PHE A 276 22.24 -0.47 11.71
N LEU A 277 22.55 -1.74 11.95
CA LEU A 277 23.83 -2.33 11.57
C LEU A 277 23.67 -3.08 10.25
N ALA A 278 24.59 -2.86 9.31
CA ALA A 278 24.59 -3.56 8.03
C ALA A 278 24.83 -5.07 8.24
N GLU A 279 23.95 -5.91 7.68
CA GLU A 279 24.06 -7.38 7.82
C GLU A 279 25.10 -8.00 6.87
N GLY A 280 25.67 -7.21 5.95
CA GLY A 280 26.75 -7.60 5.03
C GLY A 280 26.37 -8.63 3.95
N ASN A 281 25.19 -9.24 4.05
CA ASN A 281 24.75 -10.29 3.15
C ASN A 281 23.93 -9.75 1.97
N THR A 282 24.12 -10.38 0.82
CA THR A 282 23.18 -10.29 -0.31
C THR A 282 22.00 -11.20 -0.01
N LEU A 283 20.79 -10.61 0.04
CA LEU A 283 19.54 -11.31 0.27
C LEU A 283 18.89 -11.80 -1.02
N ALA A 284 19.01 -11.00 -2.09
CA ALA A 284 18.50 -11.32 -3.42
C ALA A 284 19.36 -10.65 -4.49
N THR A 285 19.27 -11.12 -5.72
CA THR A 285 19.92 -10.51 -6.88
C THR A 285 18.90 -10.24 -7.96
N SER A 286 19.12 -9.20 -8.76
CA SER A 286 18.33 -8.96 -9.97
C SER A 286 18.46 -10.18 -10.89
N GLU A 287 17.35 -10.86 -11.23
CA GLU A 287 17.39 -12.09 -12.06
C GLU A 287 17.94 -11.83 -13.46
N ASP A 288 17.71 -10.63 -13.97
CA ASP A 288 18.19 -10.17 -15.26
C ASP A 288 19.58 -9.51 -15.20
N GLY A 289 20.22 -9.49 -14.02
CA GLY A 289 21.48 -8.79 -13.77
C GLY A 289 21.37 -7.27 -13.83
N GLY A 290 20.14 -6.75 -13.69
CA GLY A 290 19.82 -5.35 -13.56
C GLY A 290 20.25 -4.69 -12.27
N ASN A 291 19.98 -3.39 -12.18
CA ASN A 291 20.27 -2.61 -10.99
C ASN A 291 18.99 -2.53 -10.16
N MET A 292 19.02 -2.94 -8.91
CA MET A 292 17.92 -2.72 -7.97
C MET A 292 18.02 -1.29 -7.44
N GLY A 293 16.94 -0.53 -7.54
CA GLY A 293 16.91 0.87 -7.09
C GLY A 293 16.24 1.07 -5.75
N VAL A 294 15.43 2.12 -5.64
CA VAL A 294 14.64 2.43 -4.45
C VAL A 294 13.77 1.23 -4.06
N SER A 295 13.77 0.92 -2.76
CA SER A 295 13.02 -0.20 -2.19
C SER A 295 12.14 0.25 -1.03
N THR A 296 11.04 -0.46 -0.82
CA THR A 296 10.16 -0.34 0.33
C THR A 296 9.85 -1.72 0.84
N ALA A 297 9.47 -1.84 2.10
CA ALA A 297 9.09 -3.12 2.65
C ALA A 297 7.94 -2.99 3.64
N ILE A 298 7.11 -4.03 3.72
CA ILE A 298 5.97 -4.14 4.64
C ILE A 298 5.96 -5.53 5.27
N THR A 299 5.23 -5.68 6.36
CA THR A 299 4.92 -6.99 6.94
C THR A 299 3.47 -7.34 6.63
N MET A 300 3.26 -8.50 6.01
CA MET A 300 1.95 -9.05 5.69
C MET A 300 1.98 -10.56 5.87
N ASN A 301 0.92 -11.14 6.45
CA ASN A 301 0.82 -12.58 6.73
C ASN A 301 2.02 -13.19 7.47
N ASN A 302 2.59 -12.46 8.44
CA ASN A 302 3.81 -12.83 9.15
C ASN A 302 5.07 -12.99 8.26
N LEU A 303 5.03 -12.50 7.03
CA LEU A 303 6.17 -12.44 6.12
C LEU A 303 6.52 -10.98 5.82
N ILE A 304 7.76 -10.76 5.39
CA ILE A 304 8.24 -9.47 4.90
C ILE A 304 8.12 -9.45 3.39
N HIS A 305 7.54 -8.38 2.87
CA HIS A 305 7.41 -8.14 1.44
C HIS A 305 8.26 -6.92 1.11
N VAL A 306 9.14 -7.03 0.13
CA VAL A 306 10.01 -5.96 -0.33
C VAL A 306 9.62 -5.64 -1.77
N PHE A 307 9.26 -4.39 -2.02
CA PHE A 307 9.03 -3.87 -3.35
C PHE A 307 10.20 -3.00 -3.76
N THR A 308 10.76 -3.19 -4.94
CA THR A 308 11.95 -2.45 -5.39
C THR A 308 11.84 -2.13 -6.86
N MET A 309 12.29 -0.96 -7.29
CA MET A 309 12.40 -0.70 -8.72
C MET A 309 13.54 -1.54 -9.32
N ASP A 310 13.35 -2.02 -10.54
CA ASP A 310 14.44 -2.46 -11.41
C ASP A 310 14.88 -1.30 -12.31
N GLY A 311 16.20 -1.13 -12.39
CA GLY A 311 16.92 -0.10 -13.08
C GLY A 311 17.52 -0.55 -14.41
N LYS A 312 17.40 -1.82 -14.82
CA LYS A 312 17.90 -2.23 -16.13
C LYS A 312 16.99 -1.76 -17.24
N SER A 313 17.31 -0.59 -17.78
CA SER A 313 16.51 -0.03 -18.85
C SER A 313 17.25 0.91 -19.80
N PRO A 314 16.97 0.83 -21.10
CA PRO A 314 16.10 -0.17 -21.74
C PRO A 314 16.77 -1.56 -21.80
N ASN A 315 15.98 -2.63 -21.95
CA ASN A 315 16.52 -3.97 -22.20
C ASN A 315 17.17 -4.06 -23.60
N THR A 316 17.67 -5.24 -23.98
CA THR A 316 18.25 -5.48 -25.32
C THR A 316 17.26 -5.29 -26.47
N GLU A 317 15.96 -5.22 -26.19
CA GLU A 317 14.86 -5.03 -27.14
C GLU A 317 14.39 -3.56 -27.19
N ASN A 318 15.10 -2.64 -26.50
CA ASN A 318 14.75 -1.24 -26.37
C ASN A 318 13.42 -0.98 -25.63
N GLU A 319 12.96 -1.93 -24.83
CA GLU A 319 11.78 -1.80 -23.97
C GLU A 319 12.19 -1.27 -22.61
N TYR A 320 11.41 -0.32 -22.08
CA TYR A 320 11.62 0.12 -20.71
C TYR A 320 10.85 -0.79 -19.75
N ARG A 321 11.64 -1.55 -18.99
CA ARG A 321 11.18 -2.49 -17.95
C ARG A 321 11.39 -1.93 -16.54
N HIS A 322 11.26 -0.61 -16.36
CA HIS A 322 11.19 -0.08 -15.00
C HIS A 322 9.87 -0.50 -14.38
N ARG A 323 9.93 -1.67 -13.76
CA ARG A 323 8.87 -2.32 -13.03
C ARG A 323 9.24 -2.27 -11.57
N VAL A 324 8.21 -2.30 -10.74
CA VAL A 324 8.37 -2.71 -9.36
C VAL A 324 8.58 -4.22 -9.37
N TRP A 325 9.53 -4.73 -8.60
CA TRP A 325 9.69 -6.15 -8.32
C TRP A 325 9.24 -6.41 -6.90
N HIS A 326 8.65 -7.57 -6.67
CA HIS A 326 8.17 -7.99 -5.37
C HIS A 326 8.94 -9.22 -4.91
N TYR A 327 9.69 -9.06 -3.82
CA TYR A 327 10.33 -10.14 -3.09
C TYR A 327 9.58 -10.44 -1.79
N GLN A 328 9.53 -11.70 -1.38
CA GLN A 328 8.94 -12.13 -0.12
C GLN A 328 9.95 -12.91 0.72
N SER A 329 9.94 -12.69 2.03
CA SER A 329 10.70 -13.53 2.94
C SER A 329 10.09 -14.92 3.04
N THR A 330 10.89 -15.98 2.99
CA THR A 330 10.38 -17.36 3.19
C THR A 330 10.33 -17.79 4.65
N ASP A 331 10.87 -16.98 5.55
CA ASP A 331 11.07 -17.32 6.97
C ASP A 331 10.46 -16.32 7.96
N GLY A 332 9.83 -15.25 7.46
CA GLY A 332 9.28 -14.16 8.28
C GLY A 332 10.31 -13.25 8.94
N THR A 333 11.61 -13.52 8.77
CA THR A 333 12.70 -12.70 9.31
C THR A 333 13.36 -11.85 8.24
N GLY A 334 13.21 -12.22 6.96
CA GLY A 334 13.83 -11.56 5.81
C GLY A 334 15.29 -11.93 5.59
N ASN A 335 15.77 -13.02 6.21
CA ASN A 335 17.12 -13.55 5.94
C ASN A 335 17.19 -14.26 4.58
N THR A 336 16.06 -14.79 4.13
CA THR A 336 15.91 -15.45 2.84
C THR A 336 14.76 -14.80 2.10
N MET A 337 15.05 -14.29 0.91
CA MET A 337 14.09 -13.61 0.04
C MET A 337 13.91 -14.40 -1.26
N GLU A 338 12.68 -14.53 -1.71
CA GLU A 338 12.30 -15.13 -2.99
C GLU A 338 11.61 -14.09 -3.88
N LEU A 339 11.87 -14.11 -5.19
CA LEU A 339 11.15 -13.27 -6.14
C LEU A 339 9.76 -13.87 -6.36
N MET A 340 8.72 -13.11 -6.05
CA MET A 340 7.33 -13.53 -6.25
C MET A 340 6.84 -13.06 -7.62
N SER A 341 7.09 -11.79 -7.94
CA SER A 341 6.68 -11.19 -9.21
C SER A 341 7.69 -10.13 -9.66
N ASP A 342 7.99 -10.12 -10.96
CA ASP A 342 8.76 -9.08 -11.63
C ASP A 342 7.87 -7.96 -12.22
N ASP A 343 6.54 -8.08 -12.06
CA ASP A 343 5.52 -7.11 -12.46
C ASP A 343 4.27 -7.22 -11.54
N PRO A 344 4.40 -6.93 -10.23
CA PRO A 344 3.29 -7.04 -9.29
C PRO A 344 2.20 -6.02 -9.58
N LEU A 345 2.48 -4.95 -10.33
CA LEU A 345 1.47 -3.93 -10.68
C LEU A 345 0.66 -4.31 -11.92
N ASN A 346 1.03 -5.41 -12.60
CA ASN A 346 0.41 -5.88 -13.84
C ASN A 346 0.25 -4.75 -14.89
N ASN A 347 1.23 -3.85 -14.96
CA ASN A 347 1.18 -2.70 -15.87
C ASN A 347 1.96 -2.95 -17.18
N GLY A 348 2.65 -4.09 -17.27
CA GLY A 348 3.37 -4.52 -18.46
C GLY A 348 4.62 -3.68 -18.76
N PRO A 349 5.40 -4.07 -19.79
CA PRO A 349 6.48 -3.23 -20.29
C PRO A 349 5.92 -1.98 -20.98
N THR A 350 6.63 -0.86 -20.88
CA THR A 350 6.32 0.35 -21.65
C THR A 350 7.48 0.74 -22.55
N ILE A 351 7.19 1.26 -23.74
CA ILE A 351 8.20 1.86 -24.63
C ILE A 351 8.45 3.34 -24.28
N GLU A 352 7.55 3.96 -23.52
CA GLU A 352 7.59 5.37 -23.19
C GLU A 352 8.21 5.57 -21.81
N ALA A 353 9.31 6.31 -21.78
CA ALA A 353 10.06 6.55 -20.56
C ALA A 353 9.24 7.23 -19.46
N LYS A 354 8.28 8.07 -19.83
CA LYS A 354 7.41 8.82 -18.93
C LYS A 354 6.35 7.96 -18.22
N ASP A 355 6.04 6.77 -18.76
CA ASP A 355 4.96 5.93 -18.23
C ASP A 355 5.46 4.92 -17.19
N ARG A 356 6.75 5.00 -16.84
CA ARG A 356 7.42 4.12 -15.87
C ARG A 356 6.99 4.41 -14.46
N GLN A 357 6.75 3.35 -13.69
CA GLN A 357 6.49 3.44 -12.25
C GLN A 357 7.79 3.22 -11.49
N ASN A 358 8.23 4.25 -10.77
CA ASN A 358 9.46 4.27 -9.98
C ASN A 358 9.16 4.47 -8.49
N ASP A 359 10.20 4.34 -7.69
CA ASP A 359 10.27 4.69 -6.27
C ASP A 359 9.09 4.15 -5.45
N PRO A 360 8.92 2.81 -5.40
CA PRO A 360 7.80 2.23 -4.69
C PRO A 360 7.86 2.56 -3.20
N MET A 361 6.70 2.87 -2.64
CA MET A 361 6.46 3.12 -1.22
C MET A 361 5.24 2.28 -0.84
N ALA A 362 5.43 1.27 0.00
CA ALA A 362 4.35 0.39 0.43
C ALA A 362 4.04 0.67 1.90
N PHE A 363 2.77 0.70 2.28
CA PHE A 363 2.38 0.78 3.69
C PHE A 363 1.04 0.13 3.96
N GLN A 364 0.82 -0.18 5.24
CA GLN A 364 -0.45 -0.64 5.75
C GLN A 364 -1.33 0.56 6.11
N TYR A 365 -2.60 0.52 5.71
CA TYR A 365 -3.58 1.52 6.08
C TYR A 365 -4.91 0.87 6.48
N GLY A 366 -5.72 1.61 7.23
CA GLY A 366 -6.98 1.11 7.78
C GLY A 366 -6.80 -0.22 8.52
N ASP A 367 -7.82 -1.07 8.42
CA ASP A 367 -7.92 -2.31 9.17
C ASP A 367 -7.27 -3.49 8.39
N GLY A 368 -6.00 -3.35 8.02
CA GLY A 368 -5.25 -4.42 7.37
C GLY A 368 -5.14 -4.35 5.85
N HIS A 369 -5.52 -3.22 5.24
CA HIS A 369 -5.27 -3.00 3.82
C HIS A 369 -3.84 -2.55 3.59
N PHE A 370 -3.32 -2.80 2.39
CA PHE A 370 -2.00 -2.33 2.01
C PHE A 370 -2.07 -1.62 0.66
N ILE A 371 -1.25 -0.60 0.52
CA ILE A 371 -1.13 0.17 -0.71
C ILE A 371 0.34 0.25 -1.09
N ILE A 372 0.60 0.17 -2.38
CA ILE A 372 1.86 0.51 -3.01
C ILE A 372 1.64 1.83 -3.74
N LEU A 373 2.35 2.85 -3.32
CA LEU A 373 2.49 4.09 -4.04
C LEU A 373 3.69 3.99 -4.96
N THR A 374 3.54 4.43 -6.19
CA THR A 374 4.63 4.58 -7.16
C THR A 374 4.58 5.97 -7.75
N MET A 375 5.62 6.35 -8.46
CA MET A 375 5.63 7.62 -9.16
C MET A 375 6.02 7.49 -10.63
N LYS A 376 5.37 8.30 -11.47
CA LYS A 376 5.84 8.53 -12.84
C LYS A 376 6.78 9.73 -12.85
N GLN A 377 8.06 9.45 -13.03
CA GLN A 377 9.08 10.47 -13.19
C GLN A 377 9.24 10.84 -14.67
N HIS A 378 9.38 12.13 -14.96
CA HIS A 378 9.81 12.54 -16.29
C HIS A 378 11.30 12.21 -16.48
N ASN A 379 11.59 11.45 -17.52
CA ASN A 379 12.96 11.03 -17.87
C ASN A 379 13.70 12.01 -18.79
N GLY A 380 13.16 13.22 -19.01
CA GLY A 380 13.83 14.28 -19.77
C GLY A 380 14.62 15.23 -18.88
N PRO A 381 15.54 16.02 -19.45
CA PRO A 381 16.24 17.06 -18.70
C PRO A 381 15.22 18.02 -18.07
N ILE A 382 15.45 18.31 -16.79
CA ILE A 382 14.71 19.35 -16.07
C ILE A 382 14.95 20.67 -16.83
N SER A 383 13.88 21.20 -17.43
CA SER A 383 13.89 22.44 -18.19
C SER A 383 12.71 23.29 -17.73
N PRO A 384 12.86 24.62 -17.61
CA PRO A 384 11.73 25.52 -17.32
C PRO A 384 10.57 25.41 -18.32
N GLN A 385 10.82 24.82 -19.51
CA GLN A 385 9.86 24.66 -20.60
C GLN A 385 9.16 23.31 -20.58
N ASN A 386 9.67 22.34 -19.81
CA ASN A 386 9.03 21.05 -19.62
C ASN A 386 8.05 21.16 -18.45
N VAL A 387 6.82 20.70 -18.68
CA VAL A 387 5.69 20.72 -17.74
C VAL A 387 6.08 20.09 -16.41
N VAL A 388 5.44 20.51 -15.31
CA VAL A 388 5.38 19.81 -14.02
C VAL A 388 5.50 18.28 -14.20
N THR A 389 6.50 17.69 -13.55
CA THR A 389 6.88 16.28 -13.69
C THR A 389 6.78 15.57 -12.35
N GLY A 390 5.67 14.90 -12.06
CA GLY A 390 5.56 14.10 -10.85
C GLY A 390 4.13 13.76 -10.53
N GLU A 391 3.79 12.52 -10.81
CA GLU A 391 2.48 11.93 -10.59
C GLU A 391 2.69 10.75 -9.65
N ILE A 392 1.97 10.70 -8.54
CA ILE A 392 1.97 9.55 -7.64
C ILE A 392 0.75 8.71 -7.96
N TYR A 393 0.97 7.43 -8.20
CA TYR A 393 -0.06 6.43 -8.45
C TYR A 393 -0.19 5.53 -7.22
N GLY A 394 -1.40 5.06 -6.95
CA GLY A 394 -1.68 4.11 -5.87
C GLY A 394 -2.14 2.77 -6.41
N TRP A 395 -1.72 1.70 -5.75
CA TRP A 395 -2.10 0.33 -6.04
C TRP A 395 -2.49 -0.37 -4.75
N GLU A 396 -3.72 -0.83 -4.62
CA GLU A 396 -4.16 -1.62 -3.47
C GLU A 396 -3.70 -3.07 -3.63
N ILE A 397 -3.08 -3.61 -2.58
CA ILE A 397 -2.88 -5.04 -2.44
C ILE A 397 -4.18 -5.58 -1.82
N ARG A 398 -4.96 -6.29 -2.63
CA ARG A 398 -6.22 -6.89 -2.23
C ARG A 398 -5.96 -8.20 -1.49
N ASP A 399 -6.79 -8.45 -0.48
CA ASP A 399 -6.77 -9.66 0.33
C ASP A 399 -5.43 -9.92 1.07
N THR A 400 -5.20 -11.18 1.38
CA THR A 400 -3.93 -11.70 1.90
C THR A 400 -2.97 -12.07 0.76
N ASP A 401 -3.32 -11.83 -0.50
CA ASP A 401 -2.47 -12.20 -1.64
C ASP A 401 -1.65 -10.99 -2.11
N PRO A 402 -0.32 -10.97 -1.87
CA PRO A 402 0.53 -9.88 -2.33
C PRO A 402 0.58 -9.67 -3.84
N GLU A 403 0.18 -10.67 -4.62
CA GLU A 403 0.15 -10.59 -6.09
C GLU A 403 -1.19 -10.06 -6.61
N SER A 404 -2.22 -9.99 -5.75
CA SER A 404 -3.52 -9.42 -6.09
C SER A 404 -3.48 -7.91 -5.95
N VAL A 405 -2.79 -7.25 -6.87
CA VAL A 405 -2.65 -5.79 -6.87
C VAL A 405 -3.60 -5.17 -7.89
N ALA A 406 -4.35 -4.15 -7.48
CA ALA A 406 -5.24 -3.40 -8.35
C ALA A 406 -4.94 -1.89 -8.26
N PRO A 407 -5.10 -1.12 -9.35
CA PRO A 407 -5.04 0.33 -9.28
C PRO A 407 -6.04 0.87 -8.25
N LEU A 408 -5.59 1.79 -7.41
CA LEU A 408 -6.50 2.60 -6.60
C LEU A 408 -6.97 3.76 -7.46
N PRO A 409 -8.26 3.78 -7.86
CA PRO A 409 -8.77 4.87 -8.66
C PRO A 409 -8.65 6.18 -7.87
N PRO A 410 -8.40 7.32 -8.54
CA PRO A 410 -8.56 8.62 -7.90
C PRO A 410 -10.02 8.82 -7.51
N LYS A 411 -10.28 9.90 -6.79
CA LYS A 411 -11.61 10.33 -6.37
C LYS A 411 -12.65 10.41 -7.51
N ASP A 412 -12.20 10.61 -8.75
CA ASP A 412 -13.07 10.77 -9.93
C ASP A 412 -13.23 9.48 -10.78
N GLY A 413 -12.66 8.34 -10.34
CA GLY A 413 -12.96 7.00 -10.89
C GLY A 413 -12.22 6.56 -12.15
N ASP A 414 -11.19 7.29 -12.61
CA ASP A 414 -10.37 6.88 -13.77
C ASP A 414 -9.08 6.19 -13.30
N GLU A 415 -8.99 4.87 -13.47
CA GLU A 415 -7.84 4.05 -13.05
C GLU A 415 -6.48 4.50 -13.64
N ASN A 416 -6.47 5.31 -14.71
CA ASN A 416 -5.24 5.82 -15.32
C ASN A 416 -4.78 7.17 -14.78
N GLN A 417 -5.55 7.78 -13.88
CA GLN A 417 -5.21 9.07 -13.30
C GLN A 417 -4.35 8.91 -12.05
N PRO A 418 -3.46 9.88 -11.79
CA PRO A 418 -2.64 9.88 -10.59
C PRO A 418 -3.51 9.98 -9.34
N LEU A 419 -3.09 9.29 -8.28
CA LEU A 419 -3.62 9.48 -6.93
C LEU A 419 -3.29 10.89 -6.42
N LEU A 420 -2.08 11.38 -6.72
CA LEU A 420 -1.65 12.74 -6.39
C LEU A 420 -0.84 13.39 -7.50
N THR A 421 -1.07 14.68 -7.68
CA THR A 421 -0.24 15.56 -8.51
C THR A 421 0.51 16.55 -7.63
N VAL A 422 1.33 17.41 -8.23
CA VAL A 422 2.08 18.40 -7.45
C VAL A 422 1.17 19.41 -6.75
N GLU A 423 -0.01 19.68 -7.31
CA GLU A 423 -0.99 20.61 -6.76
C GLU A 423 -1.47 20.15 -5.37
N ASP A 424 -1.45 18.85 -5.09
CA ASP A 424 -1.82 18.27 -3.80
C ASP A 424 -0.78 18.50 -2.69
N PHE A 425 0.41 19.00 -3.05
CA PHE A 425 1.50 19.31 -2.11
C PHE A 425 1.76 20.81 -1.97
N VAL A 426 1.06 21.64 -2.74
CA VAL A 426 1.44 23.04 -2.91
C VAL A 426 0.32 23.99 -2.52
N ALA A 427 0.59 24.84 -1.53
CA ALA A 427 -0.27 25.97 -1.23
C ALA A 427 -0.33 26.95 -2.41
N ALA A 428 -1.47 27.62 -2.58
CA ALA A 428 -1.70 28.54 -3.69
C ALA A 428 -0.60 29.61 -3.81
N GLY A 429 0.01 29.72 -4.99
CA GLY A 429 1.03 30.73 -5.29
C GLY A 429 2.47 30.25 -5.31
N HIS A 430 2.72 28.97 -5.02
CA HIS A 430 4.04 28.35 -5.22
C HIS A 430 4.06 27.40 -6.42
N ASP A 431 5.25 27.13 -6.96
CA ASP A 431 5.46 26.25 -8.11
C ASP A 431 6.39 25.09 -7.71
N VAL A 432 5.90 23.86 -7.88
CA VAL A 432 6.70 22.62 -7.78
C VAL A 432 6.87 22.04 -9.17
N TYR A 433 8.12 21.79 -9.55
CA TYR A 433 8.45 21.20 -10.84
C TYR A 433 8.40 19.69 -10.80
N SER A 434 8.75 19.08 -9.67
CA SER A 434 8.75 17.64 -9.54
C SER A 434 8.55 17.23 -8.10
N ILE A 435 7.82 16.13 -7.90
CA ILE A 435 7.73 15.40 -6.63
C ILE A 435 8.32 14.01 -6.85
N ASN A 436 9.12 13.54 -5.90
CA ASN A 436 9.76 12.24 -5.95
C ASN A 436 9.75 11.58 -4.58
N ASP A 437 10.07 10.29 -4.56
CA ASP A 437 10.40 9.56 -3.33
C ASP A 437 9.32 9.66 -2.24
N PRO A 438 8.06 9.26 -2.54
CA PRO A 438 6.99 9.33 -1.55
C PRO A 438 7.37 8.53 -0.29
N SER A 439 7.05 9.09 0.87
CA SER A 439 7.17 8.42 2.16
C SER A 439 6.01 8.80 3.03
N MET A 440 5.32 7.82 3.59
CA MET A 440 4.06 8.03 4.29
C MET A 440 4.11 7.42 5.68
N ILE A 441 3.45 8.09 6.63
CA ILE A 441 3.31 7.62 8.00
C ILE A 441 1.88 7.80 8.48
N GLN A 442 1.42 6.87 9.31
CA GLN A 442 0.16 7.00 10.02
C GLN A 442 0.33 7.98 11.20
N ILE A 443 -0.56 8.97 11.28
CA ILE A 443 -0.62 9.95 12.39
C ILE A 443 -1.70 9.53 13.39
N THR A 444 -2.86 9.12 12.88
CA THR A 444 -3.97 8.56 13.67
C THR A 444 -4.58 7.38 12.92
N GLU A 445 -5.54 6.69 13.53
CA GLU A 445 -6.26 5.58 12.87
C GLU A 445 -6.84 5.94 11.48
N GLN A 446 -7.15 7.22 11.24
CA GLN A 446 -7.78 7.69 10.00
C GLN A 446 -6.98 8.78 9.29
N SER A 447 -5.80 9.13 9.79
CA SER A 447 -5.00 10.21 9.20
C SER A 447 -3.58 9.77 8.98
N TYR A 448 -3.08 10.12 7.79
CA TYR A 448 -1.75 9.81 7.33
C TYR A 448 -1.09 11.08 6.83
N ARG A 449 0.24 11.11 6.81
CA ARG A 449 0.99 12.19 6.15
C ARG A 449 2.00 11.61 5.21
N MET A 450 1.95 12.09 3.98
CA MET A 450 2.94 11.82 2.96
C MET A 450 3.96 12.96 2.92
N TYR A 451 5.22 12.60 2.77
CA TYR A 451 6.35 13.48 2.52
C TYR A 451 6.90 13.15 1.15
N VAL A 452 7.26 14.18 0.39
CA VAL A 452 7.85 14.03 -0.95
C VAL A 452 9.06 14.93 -1.08
N GLY A 453 10.07 14.46 -1.81
CA GLY A 453 11.16 15.30 -2.27
C GLY A 453 10.66 16.15 -3.43
N ALA A 454 10.61 17.46 -3.25
CA ALA A 454 10.10 18.39 -4.24
C ALA A 454 11.20 19.29 -4.81
N LEU A 455 11.20 19.49 -6.13
CA LEU A 455 12.05 20.47 -6.79
C LEU A 455 11.26 21.77 -6.99
N VAL A 456 11.67 22.85 -6.31
CA VAL A 456 10.93 24.12 -6.30
C VAL A 456 11.69 25.26 -6.97
N ASN A 457 10.95 26.22 -7.55
CA ASN A 457 11.53 27.48 -8.00
C ASN A 457 11.86 28.37 -6.79
N ILE A 458 13.13 28.69 -6.53
CA ILE A 458 13.50 29.48 -5.35
C ILE A 458 12.84 30.87 -5.34
N THR A 459 12.62 31.46 -6.52
CA THR A 459 11.99 32.80 -6.62
C THR A 459 10.50 32.81 -6.22
N ARG A 460 9.88 31.63 -6.16
CA ARG A 460 8.49 31.43 -5.69
C ARG A 460 8.38 31.15 -4.20
N TYR A 461 9.50 31.10 -3.50
CA TYR A 461 9.60 30.86 -2.06
C TYR A 461 10.45 31.95 -1.38
N PRO A 462 10.13 33.26 -1.56
CA PRO A 462 10.96 34.36 -1.06
C PRO A 462 11.09 34.39 0.47
N GLU A 463 10.16 33.78 1.20
CA GLU A 463 10.18 33.65 2.65
C GLU A 463 11.22 32.64 3.16
N TYR A 464 11.75 31.77 2.28
CA TYR A 464 12.79 30.80 2.60
C TYR A 464 14.16 31.25 2.08
N THR A 465 14.75 32.25 2.75
CA THR A 465 16.02 32.86 2.32
C THR A 465 17.21 31.90 2.26
N GLY A 466 17.13 30.76 2.94
CA GLY A 466 18.17 29.72 2.91
C GLY A 466 18.21 28.90 1.63
N LEU A 467 17.16 28.91 0.81
CA LEU A 467 17.12 28.06 -0.40
C LEU A 467 18.21 28.41 -1.41
N SER A 468 18.62 29.68 -1.49
CA SER A 468 19.71 30.08 -2.39
C SER A 468 21.06 29.41 -2.07
N GLU A 469 21.23 28.91 -0.84
CA GLU A 469 22.46 28.23 -0.41
C GLU A 469 22.58 26.82 -1.01
N CYS A 470 21.46 26.23 -1.44
CA CYS A 470 21.40 24.90 -2.06
C CYS A 470 20.80 24.95 -3.47
N ALA A 471 20.89 26.10 -4.13
CA ALA A 471 20.40 26.29 -5.47
C ALA A 471 21.13 25.36 -6.46
N VAL A 472 20.36 24.53 -7.16
CA VAL A 472 20.77 23.80 -8.35
C VAL A 472 20.42 24.65 -9.56
N GLN A 473 21.40 24.90 -10.43
CA GLN A 473 21.18 25.64 -11.68
C GLN A 473 20.90 24.67 -12.81
N PHE A 474 19.79 24.90 -13.52
CA PHE A 474 19.43 24.14 -14.72
C PHE A 474 19.41 25.07 -15.94
N GLY A 475 20.28 24.77 -16.92
CA GLY A 475 20.34 25.47 -18.20
C GLY A 475 20.99 26.87 -18.16
N GLU A 476 20.97 27.55 -19.31
CA GLU A 476 21.56 28.89 -19.49
C GLU A 476 20.70 30.02 -18.90
N ASP A 477 19.43 29.76 -18.58
CA ASP A 477 18.42 30.77 -18.21
C ASP A 477 18.45 31.22 -16.73
N ILE A 478 19.49 30.88 -15.95
CA ILE A 478 19.73 31.34 -14.56
C ILE A 478 18.60 30.98 -13.56
N THR A 479 17.58 30.21 -13.95
CA THR A 479 16.52 29.82 -13.01
C THR A 479 17.12 28.89 -11.95
N GLN A 480 16.99 29.30 -10.69
CA GLN A 480 17.53 28.57 -9.55
C GLN A 480 16.43 27.72 -8.92
N TYR A 481 16.74 26.44 -8.76
CA TYR A 481 15.85 25.46 -8.16
C TYR A 481 16.46 24.93 -6.87
N ALA A 482 15.64 24.49 -5.92
CA ALA A 482 16.14 23.83 -4.72
C ALA A 482 15.32 22.57 -4.44
N TRP A 483 15.97 21.56 -3.89
CA TRP A 483 15.28 20.41 -3.32
C TRP A 483 14.78 20.76 -1.93
N VAL A 484 13.51 20.46 -1.69
CA VAL A 484 12.84 20.67 -0.41
C VAL A 484 11.97 19.46 -0.10
N ILE A 485 11.65 19.25 1.17
CA ILE A 485 10.65 18.26 1.56
C ILE A 485 9.32 18.98 1.77
N LEU A 486 8.31 18.57 1.01
CA LEU A 486 6.92 18.98 1.19
C LEU A 486 6.14 17.83 1.83
N SER A 487 4.96 18.14 2.34
CA SER A 487 4.06 17.11 2.86
C SER A 487 2.60 17.43 2.58
N ALA A 488 1.78 16.37 2.55
CA ALA A 488 0.33 16.45 2.47
C ALA A 488 -0.27 15.49 3.50
N THR A 489 -1.30 15.96 4.21
CA THR A 489 -2.04 15.14 5.17
C THR A 489 -3.24 14.51 4.46
N ALA A 490 -3.31 13.19 4.48
CA ALA A 490 -4.46 12.43 4.00
C ALA A 490 -5.41 12.11 5.15
N THR A 491 -6.70 12.24 4.90
CA THR A 491 -7.73 11.60 5.74
C THR A 491 -8.34 10.44 4.97
N LEU A 492 -8.39 9.28 5.62
CA LEU A 492 -9.11 8.12 5.12
C LEU A 492 -10.61 8.37 5.31
N ASP A 493 -11.31 8.66 4.21
CA ASP A 493 -12.75 8.87 4.28
C ASP A 493 -13.46 7.52 4.48
N LYS A 494 -13.73 7.15 5.74
CA LYS A 494 -14.57 5.99 6.06
C LYS A 494 -16.07 6.25 5.78
N SER A 495 -16.43 7.47 5.36
CA SER A 495 -17.80 7.99 5.29
C SER A 495 -18.38 8.10 3.88
N THR A 496 -18.22 7.07 3.04
CA THR A 496 -19.20 6.80 1.96
C THR A 496 -20.52 6.25 2.51
N THR A 497 -20.88 6.57 3.77
CA THR A 497 -22.20 6.32 4.35
C THR A 497 -23.25 7.17 3.62
N ASN A 498 -23.85 6.60 2.57
CA ASN A 498 -25.14 6.94 1.96
C ASN A 498 -25.70 8.33 2.32
N GLN A 499 -25.26 9.37 1.61
CA GLN A 499 -25.98 10.65 1.52
C GLN A 499 -26.98 10.70 0.34
N SER A 500 -27.21 9.60 -0.38
CA SER A 500 -28.33 9.51 -1.31
C SER A 500 -29.62 9.12 -0.56
N LEU A 501 -30.52 10.10 -0.46
CA LEU A 501 -31.99 9.94 -0.37
C LEU A 501 -32.59 9.42 0.96
N ARG A 502 -32.54 10.26 2.01
CA ARG A 502 -33.75 10.48 2.82
C ARG A 502 -34.46 11.74 2.35
N LYS A 503 -35.37 11.57 1.40
CA LYS A 503 -36.49 12.51 1.16
C LYS A 503 -37.80 11.79 1.38
#